data_AF-A0A3L9YNJ6-F1
#
_entry.id   AF-A0A3L9YNJ6-F1
#
_cell.length_a   1.000
_cell.length_b   1.000
_cell.length_c   1.000
_cell.angle_alpha   90.00
_cell.angle_beta   90.00
_cell.angle_gamma   90.00
#
_symmetry.space_group_name_H-M   'P 1'
#
loop_
_entity.id
_entity.type
_entity.pdbx_description
1 polymer ?
#
loop_
_entity_poly.entity_id
_entity_poly.type
_entity_poly.pdbx_seq_one_letter_code
_entity_poly.pdbx_strand_id
1 'polypeptide(L)'
;MRGAVAVSADLDDIQVTHGNEALTLYTFNTGEAKHYFCSRCGIYTFHQRRSSPDQYGVNVACIEGMSPFDFAEVPVNEGRTHPKDRIGGGSAIAGWLRYEANPESRERASG
;
A
#
# COMPACT_ATOMS: atom_id res chain seq x y z
N MET A 1 -1.61 10.40 -4.35
CA MET A 1 -1.33 9.04 -3.83
C MET A 1 0.18 8.95 -3.62
N ARG A 2 0.68 8.54 -2.44
CA ARG A 2 2.14 8.44 -2.18
C ARG A 2 2.75 7.14 -2.76
N GLY A 3 2.35 6.79 -3.99
CA GLY A 3 2.90 5.70 -4.83
C GLY A 3 3.39 4.45 -4.09
N ALA A 4 2.52 3.75 -3.37
CA ALA A 4 2.88 2.52 -2.67
C ALA A 4 2.21 1.31 -3.32
N VAL A 5 2.93 0.19 -3.39
CA VAL A 5 2.34 -1.13 -3.67
C VAL A 5 1.77 -1.64 -2.34
N ALA A 6 0.48 -1.96 -2.32
CA ALA A 6 -0.20 -2.40 -1.11
C ALA A 6 -0.85 -3.77 -1.28
N VAL A 7 -0.62 -4.66 -0.31
CA VAL A 7 -1.27 -5.98 -0.20
C VAL A 7 -2.39 -5.93 0.83
N SER A 8 -3.32 -6.88 0.77
CA SER A 8 -4.41 -6.99 1.75
C SER A 8 -4.05 -7.95 2.88
N ALA A 9 -4.56 -7.64 4.06
CA ALA A 9 -4.61 -8.53 5.22
C ALA A 9 -5.92 -8.25 5.96
N ASP A 10 -6.48 -9.24 6.63
CA ASP A 10 -7.68 -9.04 7.44
C ASP A 10 -7.32 -8.26 8.72
N LEU A 11 -8.31 -7.66 9.40
CA LEU A 11 -8.04 -6.84 10.58
C LEU A 11 -7.27 -7.60 11.68
N ASP A 12 -7.60 -8.87 11.86
CA ASP A 12 -7.03 -9.72 12.91
C ASP A 12 -5.62 -10.26 12.55
N ASP A 13 -5.18 -10.10 11.31
CA ASP A 13 -3.86 -10.53 10.83
C ASP A 13 -2.74 -9.51 11.11
N ILE A 14 -3.09 -8.29 11.55
CA ILE A 14 -2.12 -7.22 11.82
C ILE A 14 -2.16 -6.80 13.28
N GLN A 15 -0.99 -6.83 13.91
CA GLN A 15 -0.78 -6.28 15.24
C GLN A 15 0.38 -5.26 15.24
N VAL A 16 0.13 -4.06 15.78
CA VAL A 16 1.19 -3.09 16.07
C VAL A 16 1.86 -3.48 17.38
N THR A 17 3.07 -4.02 17.30
CA THR A 17 3.81 -4.46 18.50
C THR A 17 4.61 -3.32 19.15
N HIS A 18 5.05 -2.34 18.37
CA HIS A 18 5.88 -1.21 18.83
C HIS A 18 5.62 0.05 17.98
N GLY A 19 6.01 1.22 18.50
CA GLY A 19 5.97 2.49 17.75
C GLY A 19 4.57 3.10 17.58
N ASN A 20 3.58 2.66 18.37
CA ASN A 20 2.23 3.19 18.34
C ASN A 20 2.19 4.70 18.62
N GLU A 21 3.10 5.21 19.46
CA GLU A 21 3.26 6.63 19.76
C GLU A 21 3.75 7.47 18.56
N ALA A 22 4.40 6.83 17.59
CA ALA A 22 4.83 7.47 16.35
C ALA A 22 3.82 7.27 15.21
N LEU A 23 2.76 6.48 15.41
CA LEU A 23 1.77 6.20 14.38
C LEU A 23 0.72 7.32 14.33
N THR A 24 0.62 8.02 13.21
CA THR A 24 -0.35 9.09 13.00
C THR A 24 -1.51 8.60 12.13
N LEU A 25 -2.72 8.78 12.64
CA LEU A 25 -3.96 8.56 11.89
C LEU A 25 -4.29 9.77 11.02
N TYR A 26 -4.55 9.52 9.75
CA TYR A 26 -5.12 10.48 8.82
C TYR A 26 -6.38 9.93 8.17
N THR A 27 -7.44 10.72 8.21
CA THR A 27 -8.75 10.44 7.63
C THR A 27 -9.18 11.64 6.79
N PHE A 28 -9.91 11.39 5.71
CA PHE A 28 -10.46 12.44 4.87
C PHE A 28 -11.81 11.99 4.26
N ASN A 29 -12.53 12.94 3.64
CA ASN A 29 -13.83 12.70 3.04
C ASN A 29 -14.82 12.05 4.02
N THR A 30 -15.25 10.79 3.79
CA THR A 30 -16.21 10.08 4.66
C THR A 30 -15.61 9.68 6.02
N GLY A 31 -14.29 9.72 6.18
CA GLY A 31 -13.61 9.29 7.40
C GLY A 31 -13.60 7.78 7.63
N GLU A 32 -14.18 6.98 6.73
CA GLU A 32 -14.24 5.52 6.85
C GLU A 32 -12.86 4.87 6.66
N ALA A 33 -12.07 5.35 5.70
CA ALA A 33 -10.69 4.91 5.54
C ALA A 33 -9.81 5.55 6.61
N LYS A 34 -9.00 4.72 7.28
CA LYS A 34 -8.05 5.15 8.32
C LYS A 34 -6.64 4.91 7.84
N HIS A 35 -5.93 5.96 7.44
CA HIS A 35 -4.56 5.85 6.94
C HIS A 35 -3.54 6.09 8.05
N TYR A 36 -2.60 5.17 8.22
CA TYR A 36 -1.57 5.27 9.24
C TYR A 36 -0.19 5.49 8.62
N PHE A 37 0.55 6.46 9.16
CA PHE A 37 1.93 6.74 8.77
C PHE A 37 2.80 7.07 9.97
N CYS A 38 4.10 6.86 9.87
CA CYS A 38 5.04 7.24 10.91
C CYS A 38 5.25 8.76 10.92
N SER A 39 5.00 9.41 12.06
CA SER A 39 5.20 10.86 12.24
C SER A 39 6.66 11.30 12.17
N ARG A 40 7.60 10.37 12.40
CA ARG A 40 9.04 10.67 12.43
C ARG A 40 9.68 10.62 11.05
N CYS A 41 9.40 9.59 10.26
CA CYS A 41 9.99 9.41 8.93
C CYS A 41 9.02 9.64 7.76
N GLY A 42 7.72 9.76 8.02
CA GLY A 42 6.69 10.02 7.00
C GLY A 42 6.29 8.79 6.16
N ILE A 43 6.80 7.60 6.46
CA ILE A 43 6.47 6.37 5.76
C ILE A 43 5.01 5.95 6.04
N TYR A 44 4.25 5.72 4.97
CA TYR A 44 2.94 5.08 5.03
C TYR A 44 3.12 3.59 5.34
N THR A 45 2.50 3.12 6.42
CA THR A 45 2.62 1.74 6.89
C THR A 45 1.45 0.90 6.40
N PHE A 46 0.25 1.17 6.90
CA PHE A 46 -0.98 0.48 6.54
C PHE A 46 -2.21 1.40 6.63
N HIS A 47 -3.34 0.99 6.07
CA HIS A 47 -4.60 1.73 6.19
C HIS A 47 -5.80 0.79 6.22
N GLN A 48 -6.79 1.10 7.06
CA GLN A 48 -8.09 0.41 7.00
C GLN A 48 -8.80 0.88 5.74
N ARG A 49 -9.23 -0.06 4.88
CA ARG A 49 -9.80 0.26 3.57
C ARG A 49 -11.24 0.74 3.72
N ARG A 50 -11.64 1.74 2.93
CA ARG A 50 -13.06 2.10 2.78
C ARG A 50 -13.82 1.07 1.95
N SER A 51 -13.20 0.51 0.90
CA SER A 51 -13.83 -0.48 0.01
C SER A 51 -14.18 -1.78 0.73
N SER A 52 -13.30 -2.23 1.62
CA SER A 52 -13.42 -3.46 2.41
C SER A 52 -13.04 -3.14 3.87
N PRO A 53 -14.01 -2.68 4.69
CA PRO A 53 -13.72 -2.18 6.05
C PRO A 53 -13.12 -3.21 7.02
N ASP A 54 -13.26 -4.48 6.69
CA ASP A 54 -12.70 -5.67 7.35
C ASP A 54 -11.25 -5.97 6.94
N GLN A 55 -10.64 -5.12 6.11
CA GLN A 55 -9.28 -5.32 5.63
C GLN A 55 -8.39 -4.10 5.77
N TYR A 56 -7.12 -4.38 5.99
CA TYR A 56 -6.03 -3.43 5.82
C TYR A 56 -5.46 -3.48 4.40
N GLY A 57 -4.93 -2.35 3.94
CA GLY A 57 -3.92 -2.29 2.90
C GLY A 57 -2.57 -2.02 3.54
N VAL A 58 -1.59 -2.90 3.35
CA VAL A 58 -0.24 -2.83 3.93
C VAL A 58 0.76 -2.48 2.85
N ASN A 59 1.61 -1.49 3.10
CA ASN A 59 2.71 -1.14 2.21
C ASN A 59 3.74 -2.28 2.17
N VAL A 60 3.95 -2.89 1.00
CA VAL A 60 4.90 -4.02 0.86
C VAL A 60 6.32 -3.65 1.25
N ALA A 61 6.72 -2.38 1.08
CA ALA A 61 8.04 -1.90 1.47
C ALA A 61 8.26 -1.86 2.99
N CYS A 62 7.21 -2.09 3.79
CA CYS A 62 7.29 -2.23 5.25
C CYS A 62 7.31 -3.70 5.69
N ILE A 63 7.26 -4.66 4.76
CA ILE A 63 7.36 -6.09 5.05
C ILE A 63 8.82 -6.51 4.90
N GLU A 64 9.36 -7.17 5.91
CA GLU A 64 10.74 -7.65 5.90
C GLU A 64 11.00 -8.57 4.70
N GLY A 65 12.12 -8.33 3.99
CA GLY A 65 12.50 -9.11 2.82
C GLY A 65 11.68 -8.82 1.56
N MET A 66 10.79 -7.83 1.58
CA MET A 66 9.99 -7.43 0.41
C MET A 66 10.35 -6.04 -0.10
N SER A 67 10.32 -5.91 -1.41
CA SER A 67 10.52 -4.68 -2.16
C SER A 67 9.35 -4.47 -3.13
N PRO A 68 8.90 -3.23 -3.37
CA PRO A 68 7.94 -2.96 -4.45
C PRO A 68 8.50 -3.34 -5.84
N PHE A 69 9.81 -3.55 -5.97
CA PHE A 69 10.47 -4.00 -7.19
C PHE A 69 10.52 -5.52 -7.36
N ASP A 70 10.03 -6.29 -6.39
CA ASP A 70 9.92 -7.76 -6.53
C ASP A 70 8.77 -8.16 -7.46
N PHE A 71 7.90 -7.21 -7.82
CA PHE A 71 6.77 -7.41 -8.72
C PHE A 71 7.14 -6.94 -10.13
N ALA A 72 7.17 -7.87 -11.09
CA ALA A 72 7.44 -7.53 -12.49
C ALA A 72 6.41 -6.55 -13.08
N GLU A 73 5.16 -6.65 -12.61
CA GLU A 73 4.07 -5.80 -13.05
C GLU A 73 3.04 -5.62 -11.92
N VAL A 74 2.55 -4.38 -11.73
CA VAL A 74 1.54 -4.02 -10.73
C VAL A 74 0.46 -3.13 -11.35
N PRO A 75 -0.84 -3.44 -11.18
CA PRO A 75 -1.92 -2.59 -11.66
C PRO A 75 -2.03 -1.29 -10.85
N VAL A 76 -2.26 -0.18 -11.54
CA VAL A 76 -2.45 1.14 -10.93
C VAL A 76 -3.94 1.46 -10.90
N ASN A 77 -4.49 1.58 -9.69
CA ASN A 77 -5.87 2.04 -9.52
C ASN A 77 -6.03 3.50 -9.95
N GLU A 78 -7.12 3.83 -10.63
CA GLU A 78 -7.38 5.16 -11.17
C GLU A 78 -7.51 6.25 -10.09
N GLY A 79 -8.15 5.91 -8.96
CA GLY A 79 -8.08 6.68 -7.72
C GLY A 79 -8.82 8.03 -7.70
N ARG A 80 -9.46 8.49 -8.79
CA ARG A 80 -10.31 9.69 -8.79
C ARG A 80 -11.72 9.38 -8.32
N THR A 81 -12.26 8.21 -8.69
CA THR A 81 -13.56 7.73 -8.21
C THR A 81 -13.36 6.50 -7.33
N HIS A 82 -13.84 6.56 -6.08
CA HIS A 82 -13.75 5.41 -5.19
C HIS A 82 -14.67 4.28 -5.69
N PRO A 83 -14.28 3.00 -5.55
CA PRO A 83 -15.07 1.87 -6.05
C PRO A 83 -16.53 1.83 -5.58
N LYS A 84 -16.79 2.24 -4.33
CA LYS A 84 -18.16 2.33 -3.78
C LYS A 84 -19.02 3.47 -4.38
N ASP A 85 -18.40 4.46 -5.02
CA ASP A 85 -19.10 5.64 -5.56
C ASP A 85 -19.40 5.49 -7.06
N ARG A 86 -18.95 4.40 -7.69
CA ARG A 86 -19.16 4.12 -9.11
C ARG A 86 -20.48 3.37 -9.34
N ILE A 87 -21.23 3.75 -10.37
CA ILE A 87 -22.40 3.01 -10.86
C ILE A 87 -21.94 1.62 -11.32
N GLY A 88 -22.44 0.56 -10.68
CA GLY A 88 -22.02 -0.83 -10.91
C GLY A 88 -20.86 -1.31 -10.02
N GLY A 89 -20.26 -0.43 -9.21
CA GLY A 89 -19.18 -0.77 -8.28
C GLY A 89 -17.82 -1.04 -8.96
N GLY A 90 -16.85 -1.46 -8.14
CA GLY A 90 -15.54 -1.97 -8.60
C GLY A 90 -14.46 -0.91 -8.84
N SER A 91 -13.21 -1.35 -8.76
CA SER A 91 -12.03 -0.53 -9.04
C SER A 91 -11.80 -0.39 -10.55
N ALA A 92 -11.43 0.81 -11.01
CA ALA A 92 -10.89 1.01 -12.35
C ALA A 92 -9.37 0.94 -12.31
N ILE A 93 -8.79 0.28 -13.31
CA ILE A 93 -7.35 0.31 -13.57
C ILE A 93 -7.05 1.47 -14.52
N ALA A 94 -6.19 2.39 -14.09
CA ALA A 94 -5.69 3.48 -14.94
C ALA A 94 -4.49 3.07 -15.81
N GLY A 95 -3.75 2.05 -15.39
CA GLY A 95 -2.56 1.58 -16.09
C GLY A 95 -1.81 0.54 -15.28
N TRP A 96 -0.57 0.30 -15.66
CA TRP A 96 0.29 -0.72 -15.07
C TRP A 96 1.70 -0.14 -14.87
N LEU A 97 2.30 -0.40 -13.71
CA LEU A 97 3.72 -0.17 -13.47
C LEU A 97 4.46 -1.47 -13.77
N ARG A 98 5.54 -1.39 -14.54
CA ARG A 98 6.38 -2.55 -14.88
C ARG A 98 7.79 -2.32 -14.38
N TYR A 99 8.36 -3.33 -13.75
CA TYR A 99 9.74 -3.35 -13.32
C TYR A 99 10.49 -4.44 -14.08
N GLU A 100 11.62 -4.06 -14.65
CA GLU A 100 12.57 -4.97 -15.28
C GLU A 100 13.93 -4.75 -14.61
N ALA A 101 14.45 -5.80 -13.99
CA ALA A 101 15.75 -5.73 -13.34
C ALA A 101 16.84 -5.55 -14.40
N ASN A 102 17.81 -4.66 -14.15
CA ASN A 102 19.00 -4.58 -14.99
C ASN A 102 19.83 -5.87 -14.80
N PRO A 103 20.01 -6.72 -15.84
CA PRO A 103 20.75 -7.97 -15.71
C PRO A 103 22.20 -7.77 -15.23
N GLU A 104 22.83 -6.65 -15.58
CA GLU A 104 24.22 -6.32 -15.20
C GLU A 104 24.36 -5.98 -13.70
N SER A 105 23.27 -5.69 -13.00
CA SER A 105 23.31 -5.34 -11.58
C SER A 105 23.57 -6.53 -10.66
N ARG A 106 23.31 -7.77 -11.13
CA ARG A 106 23.46 -8.99 -10.31
C ARG A 106 24.90 -9.49 -10.23
N GLU A 107 25.75 -9.19 -11.22
CA GLU A 107 27.16 -9.64 -11.24
C GLU A 107 28.05 -8.88 -10.24
N ARG A 108 27.66 -7.67 -9.81
CA ARG A 108 28.47 -6.85 -8.90
C ARG A 108 28.27 -7.15 -7.42
N ALA A 109 27.23 -7.91 -7.05
CA ALA A 109 26.93 -8.24 -5.65
C ALA A 109 27.66 -9.50 -5.15
N SER A 110 28.48 -10.13 -6.00
CA SER A 110 29.22 -11.37 -5.71
C SER A 110 30.73 -11.18 -5.53
N GLY A 111 31.19 -9.93 -5.41
CA GLY A 111 32.61 -9.55 -5.24
C GLY A 111 32.91 -8.97 -3.87
#